data_AF-A0A946ME64-F1
#
_entry.id   AF-A0A946ME64-F1
#
_cell.length_a   1.000
_cell.length_b   1.000
_cell.length_c   1.000
_cell.angle_alpha   90.00
_cell.angle_beta   90.00
_cell.angle_gamma   90.00
#
_symmetry.space_group_name_H-M   'P 1'
#
loop_
_entity.id
_entity.type
_entity.pdbx_description
1 polymer ?
#
loop_
_entity_poly.entity_id
_entity_poly.type
_entity_poly.pdbx_seq_one_letter_code
_entity_poly.pdbx_strand_id
1 'polypeptide(L)'
;MTSQPRWVSKNLLIARIFSTVFLLIITLSPTTGCNDEKTGIDHITEEPATNNQLTNNPASADARVRAEIDHFCGDCHVTPPPAAIPREGWYAEVELGFKLYEESGRTDLTLPRRSEVIDYYRRHAPESLPSPPLASENGPSPVEFKPTHHAMPAISPGQPYNAPSGISNVQWYDQANTHLLNRSTLMLCDMRVGIVQEAHFEGQSLVFDR
;
A
#
# COMPACT_ATOMS: atom_id res chain seq x y z
N MET A 1 -13.09 -65.28 -13.02
CA MET A 1 -11.68 -65.47 -12.64
C MET A 1 -11.16 -64.11 -12.16
N THR A 2 -11.20 -63.88 -10.85
CA THR A 2 -10.02 -63.79 -9.93
C THR A 2 -9.30 -62.44 -10.06
N SER A 3 -9.01 -61.64 -9.05
CA SER A 3 -9.25 -61.63 -7.60
C SER A 3 -8.73 -60.28 -7.09
N GLN A 4 -9.45 -59.63 -6.18
CA GLN A 4 -8.90 -58.57 -5.32
C GLN A 4 -7.84 -59.15 -4.36
N PRO A 5 -6.93 -58.32 -3.83
CA PRO A 5 -6.60 -58.46 -2.42
C PRO A 5 -6.72 -57.14 -1.63
N ARG A 6 -7.39 -57.31 -0.48
CA ARG A 6 -7.46 -56.41 0.67
C ARG A 6 -6.07 -56.33 1.32
N TRP A 7 -5.65 -55.12 1.72
CA TRP A 7 -4.68 -54.98 2.80
C TRP A 7 -5.24 -54.04 3.87
N VAL A 8 -5.77 -54.67 4.92
CA VAL A 8 -6.08 -54.05 6.20
C VAL A 8 -5.08 -54.61 7.18
N SER A 9 -4.26 -53.78 7.81
CA SER A 9 -3.88 -54.00 9.21
C SER A 9 -3.09 -52.85 9.83
N LYS A 10 -3.66 -52.36 10.93
CA LYS A 10 -2.98 -52.11 12.21
C LYS A 10 -2.01 -50.93 12.25
N ASN A 11 -2.52 -49.76 12.63
CA ASN A 11 -1.85 -48.80 13.53
C ASN A 11 -2.91 -47.92 14.20
N LEU A 12 -3.79 -48.58 14.95
CA LEU A 12 -4.60 -47.98 16.02
C LEU A 12 -3.96 -48.42 17.33
N LEU A 13 -3.94 -47.54 18.33
CA LEU A 13 -3.28 -47.63 19.64
C LEU A 13 -1.79 -47.24 19.62
N ILE A 14 -1.50 -45.97 19.91
CA ILE A 14 -0.40 -45.55 20.82
C ILE A 14 -0.49 -44.05 21.16
N ALA A 15 -1.15 -43.20 20.38
CA ALA A 15 -1.16 -41.75 20.65
C ALA A 15 -2.47 -41.18 21.26
N ARG A 16 -3.13 -41.92 22.16
CA ARG A 16 -4.29 -41.43 22.95
C ARG A 16 -4.15 -41.63 24.47
N ILE A 17 -2.92 -41.58 24.99
CA ILE A 17 -2.61 -41.69 26.43
C ILE A 17 -1.86 -40.44 26.94
N PHE A 18 -2.28 -39.25 26.52
CA PHE A 18 -1.99 -38.00 27.25
C PHE A 18 -3.30 -37.27 27.57
N SER A 19 -4.27 -38.07 28.01
CA SER A 19 -5.39 -37.60 28.82
C SER A 19 -4.93 -37.64 30.29
N THR A 20 -5.44 -36.70 31.08
CA THR A 20 -5.58 -36.78 32.55
C THR A 20 -4.33 -36.74 33.43
N VAL A 21 -3.66 -35.58 33.58
CA VAL A 21 -2.96 -35.22 34.85
C VAL A 21 -3.05 -33.73 35.22
N PHE A 22 -3.33 -32.79 34.31
CA PHE A 22 -3.29 -31.36 34.65
C PHE A 22 -4.65 -30.79 35.11
N LEU A 23 -5.18 -31.33 36.21
CA LEU A 23 -6.38 -30.80 36.86
C LEU A 23 -6.35 -31.14 38.36
N LEU A 24 -5.59 -30.39 39.14
CA LEU A 24 -5.93 -29.92 40.50
C LEU A 24 -4.73 -29.22 41.18
N ILE A 25 -5.01 -28.15 41.95
CA ILE A 25 -4.14 -27.45 42.92
C ILE A 25 -3.23 -26.41 42.21
N ILE A 26 -3.45 -25.09 42.27
CA ILE A 26 -3.38 -24.14 43.41
C ILE A 26 -4.28 -22.92 43.04
N THR A 27 -5.50 -22.74 43.55
CA THR A 27 -5.92 -22.05 44.79
C THR A 27 -5.37 -20.63 45.04
N LEU A 28 -6.29 -19.66 44.90
CA LEU A 28 -6.49 -18.43 45.69
C LEU A 28 -5.33 -17.44 45.91
N SER A 29 -5.51 -16.19 45.43
CA SER A 29 -5.45 -14.96 46.25
C SER A 29 -5.97 -13.73 45.50
N PRO A 30 -7.14 -13.17 45.86
CA PRO A 30 -7.45 -11.76 45.63
C PRO A 30 -7.02 -10.95 46.86
N THR A 31 -5.92 -10.20 46.77
CA THR A 31 -5.65 -9.15 47.76
C THR A 31 -6.40 -7.89 47.34
N THR A 32 -7.52 -7.68 48.02
CA THR A 32 -8.15 -6.40 48.30
C THR A 32 -7.13 -5.26 48.44
N GLY A 33 -7.34 -4.18 47.69
CA GLY A 33 -6.65 -2.91 47.87
C GLY A 33 -7.64 -1.75 47.70
N CYS A 34 -8.53 -1.57 48.68
CA CYS A 34 -9.30 -0.33 48.84
C CYS A 34 -8.87 0.37 50.14
N ASN A 35 -8.91 1.70 50.05
CA ASN A 35 -8.88 2.73 51.08
C ASN A 35 -7.54 3.31 51.55
N ASP A 36 -7.30 4.54 51.09
CA ASP A 36 -7.00 5.62 52.02
C ASP A 36 -7.95 6.80 51.73
N GLU A 37 -9.03 6.87 52.50
CA GLU A 37 -9.88 8.06 52.62
C GLU A 37 -9.43 8.79 53.88
N LYS A 38 -8.74 9.92 53.70
CA LYS A 38 -8.70 10.97 54.71
C LYS A 38 -8.57 12.36 54.09
N THR A 39 -9.74 12.91 53.82
CA THR A 39 -10.19 14.26 54.17
C THR A 39 -9.15 15.38 54.22
N GLY A 40 -9.33 16.36 53.34
CA GLY A 40 -9.47 17.75 53.80
C GLY A 40 -8.44 18.75 53.27
N ILE A 41 -9.01 19.80 52.66
CA ILE A 41 -8.51 21.18 52.59
C ILE A 41 -7.68 21.50 51.34
N ASP A 42 -8.41 22.01 50.33
CA ASP A 42 -8.15 23.26 49.61
C ASP A 42 -6.70 23.57 49.26
N HIS A 43 -6.26 23.10 48.09
CA HIS A 43 -5.36 23.89 47.29
C HIS A 43 -5.69 23.73 45.80
N ILE A 44 -6.56 24.60 45.31
CA ILE A 44 -6.59 24.96 43.89
C ILE A 44 -5.23 25.60 43.63
N THR A 45 -4.27 24.78 43.22
CA THR A 45 -3.12 25.26 42.48
C THR A 45 -3.60 25.30 41.04
N GLU A 46 -3.86 26.50 40.54
CA GLU A 46 -4.04 26.75 39.12
C GLU A 46 -2.78 26.29 38.39
N GLU A 47 -2.79 25.06 37.89
CA GLU A 47 -1.87 24.67 36.83
C GLU A 47 -2.18 25.53 35.61
N PRO A 48 -1.18 26.17 34.98
CA PRO A 48 -1.43 27.00 33.82
C PRO A 48 -1.92 26.12 32.67
N ALA A 49 -3.16 26.40 32.25
CA ALA A 49 -3.90 25.76 31.17
C ALA A 49 -3.30 26.03 29.77
N THR A 50 -1.98 25.85 29.60
CA THR A 50 -1.27 26.16 28.36
C THR A 50 -1.25 25.01 27.35
N ASN A 51 -1.70 23.80 27.71
CA ASN A 51 -1.55 22.61 26.85
C ASN A 51 -2.78 22.22 26.00
N ASN A 52 -3.95 22.82 26.25
CA ASN A 52 -5.17 22.55 25.46
C ASN A 52 -5.42 23.58 24.34
N GLN A 53 -4.57 24.60 24.21
CA GLN A 53 -4.75 25.65 23.20
C GLN A 53 -3.99 25.35 21.89
N LEU A 54 -3.00 24.45 21.91
CA LEU A 54 -2.29 23.98 20.72
C LEU A 54 -3.08 22.93 19.91
N THR A 55 -4.08 22.29 20.50
CA THR A 55 -4.87 21.23 19.87
C THR A 55 -6.09 21.73 19.11
N ASN A 56 -6.46 23.02 19.26
CA ASN A 56 -7.67 23.60 18.68
C ASN A 56 -7.43 24.53 17.48
N ASN A 57 -6.18 24.75 17.07
CA ASN A 57 -5.88 25.52 15.86
C ASN A 57 -5.78 24.56 14.65
N PRO A 58 -6.63 24.69 13.61
CA PRO A 58 -6.57 23.82 12.43
C PRO A 58 -5.20 23.86 11.74
N ALA A 59 -4.47 24.98 11.80
CA ALA A 59 -3.13 25.07 11.23
C ALA A 59 -2.08 24.26 12.01
N SER A 60 -2.18 24.19 13.35
CA SER A 60 -1.28 23.36 14.16
C SER A 60 -1.61 21.88 14.04
N ALA A 61 -2.89 21.54 13.93
CA ALA A 61 -3.35 20.18 13.65
C ALA A 61 -2.81 19.68 12.29
N ASP A 62 -2.91 20.49 11.25
CA ASP A 62 -2.41 20.13 9.91
C ASP A 62 -0.90 20.01 9.87
N ALA A 63 -0.16 20.87 10.56
CA ALA A 63 1.30 20.75 10.66
C ALA A 63 1.71 19.43 11.34
N ARG A 64 1.03 19.05 12.43
CA ARG A 64 1.27 17.77 13.10
C ARG A 64 0.95 16.59 12.18
N VAL A 65 -0.25 16.56 11.61
CA VAL A 65 -0.67 15.45 10.72
C VAL A 65 0.24 15.35 9.52
N ARG A 66 0.68 16.48 8.94
CA ARG A 66 1.66 16.48 7.86
C ARG A 66 3.00 15.87 8.28
N ALA A 67 3.51 16.21 9.46
CA ALA A 67 4.74 15.61 9.96
C ALA A 67 4.60 14.10 10.19
N GLU A 68 3.46 13.63 10.69
CA GLU A 68 3.20 12.19 10.84
C GLU A 68 3.08 11.48 9.48
N ILE A 69 2.44 12.11 8.49
CA ILE A 69 2.37 11.61 7.10
C ILE A 69 3.77 11.51 6.51
N ASP A 70 4.59 12.56 6.63
CA ASP A 70 5.94 12.57 6.09
C ASP A 70 6.85 11.54 6.76
N HIS A 71 6.64 11.27 8.05
CA HIS A 71 7.39 10.21 8.75
C HIS A 71 6.92 8.81 8.37
N PHE A 72 5.62 8.52 8.39
CA PHE A 72 5.10 7.18 8.16
C PHE A 72 4.99 6.84 6.67
N CYS A 73 4.27 7.65 5.90
CA CYS A 73 4.09 7.42 4.46
C CYS A 73 5.36 7.71 3.67
N GLY A 74 6.21 8.61 4.18
CA GLY A 74 7.47 9.01 3.52
C GLY A 74 8.61 8.02 3.66
N ASP A 75 8.48 7.03 4.56
CA ASP A 75 9.56 6.09 4.86
C ASP A 75 9.83 5.09 3.71
N CYS A 76 8.80 4.77 2.92
CA CYS A 76 8.94 3.89 1.75
C CYS A 76 9.33 4.66 0.48
N HIS A 77 8.76 5.85 0.27
CA HIS A 77 9.00 6.71 -0.89
C HIS A 77 8.53 8.15 -0.59
N VAL A 78 8.81 9.09 -1.48
CA VAL A 78 8.35 10.48 -1.34
C VAL A 78 6.82 10.53 -1.21
N THR A 79 6.30 11.27 -0.21
CA THR A 79 4.86 11.44 -0.01
C THR A 79 4.25 12.25 -1.16
N PRO A 80 3.13 11.79 -1.75
CA PRO A 80 2.50 12.54 -2.82
C PRO A 80 1.94 13.88 -2.31
N PRO A 81 1.97 14.96 -3.10
CA PRO A 81 1.29 16.20 -2.73
C PRO A 81 -0.24 15.98 -2.76
N PRO A 82 -1.03 16.63 -1.88
CA PRO A 82 -2.49 16.48 -1.88
C PRO A 82 -3.18 16.83 -3.20
N ALA A 83 -2.54 17.67 -4.02
CA ALA A 83 -3.04 18.06 -5.34
C ALA A 83 -2.80 17.02 -6.45
N ALA A 84 -2.15 15.88 -6.16
CA ALA A 84 -1.81 14.86 -7.15
C ALA A 84 -3.03 14.12 -7.72
N ILE A 85 -4.09 13.95 -6.93
CA ILE A 85 -5.32 13.27 -7.34
C ILE A 85 -6.56 14.02 -6.81
N PRO A 86 -7.76 13.78 -7.40
CA PRO A 86 -9.00 14.36 -6.91
C PRO A 86 -9.31 13.98 -5.45
N ARG A 87 -10.02 14.87 -4.76
CA ARG A 87 -10.49 14.70 -3.37
C ARG A 87 -11.13 13.34 -3.11
N GLU A 88 -11.93 12.83 -4.05
CA GLU A 88 -12.63 11.55 -3.89
C GLU A 88 -11.70 10.33 -3.95
N GLY A 89 -10.54 10.43 -4.62
CA GLY A 89 -9.60 9.33 -4.76
C GLY A 89 -8.78 9.04 -3.50
N TRP A 90 -8.59 10.03 -2.62
CA TRP A 90 -7.68 9.92 -1.49
C TRP A 90 -8.05 8.87 -0.45
N TYR A 91 -9.33 8.54 -0.30
CA TYR A 91 -9.73 7.45 0.60
C TYR A 91 -9.09 6.12 0.17
N ALA A 92 -9.26 5.76 -1.10
CA ALA A 92 -8.74 4.50 -1.63
C ALA A 92 -7.21 4.46 -1.61
N GLU A 93 -6.55 5.57 -1.91
CA GLU A 93 -5.09 5.66 -1.94
C GLU A 93 -4.47 5.52 -0.55
N VAL A 94 -5.03 6.20 0.45
CA VAL A 94 -4.54 6.08 1.84
C VAL A 94 -4.76 4.66 2.36
N GLU A 95 -5.93 4.06 2.12
CA GLU A 95 -6.21 2.68 2.53
C GLU A 95 -5.24 1.69 1.87
N LEU A 96 -4.92 1.88 0.58
CA LEU A 96 -3.92 1.08 -0.11
C LEU A 96 -2.54 1.22 0.55
N GLY A 97 -2.11 2.43 0.89
CA GLY A 97 -0.83 2.66 1.58
C GLY A 97 -0.73 1.94 2.92
N PHE A 98 -1.77 2.02 3.77
CA PHE A 98 -1.81 1.30 5.04
C PHE A 98 -1.82 -0.22 4.84
N LYS A 99 -2.57 -0.72 3.86
CA LYS A 99 -2.60 -2.14 3.52
C LYS A 99 -1.22 -2.65 3.07
N LEU A 100 -0.51 -1.90 2.22
CA LEU A 100 0.83 -2.25 1.77
C LEU A 100 1.83 -2.30 2.93
N TYR A 101 1.73 -1.37 3.90
CA TYR A 101 2.54 -1.42 5.11
C TYR A 101 2.25 -2.70 5.92
N GLU A 102 0.98 -3.04 6.13
CA GLU A 102 0.58 -4.27 6.84
C GLU A 102 1.09 -5.53 6.12
N GLU A 103 0.94 -5.61 4.80
CA GLU A 103 1.40 -6.74 3.98
C GLU A 103 2.93 -6.86 3.93
N SER A 104 3.66 -5.76 4.15
CA SER A 104 5.13 -5.78 4.23
C SER A 104 5.66 -6.50 5.48
N GLY A 105 4.83 -6.68 6.51
CA GLY A 105 5.22 -7.27 7.79
C GLY A 105 6.09 -6.38 8.68
N ARG A 106 6.30 -5.11 8.29
CA ARG A 106 7.00 -4.12 9.10
C ARG A 106 6.21 -3.75 10.36
N THR A 107 6.93 -3.49 11.43
CA THR A 107 6.37 -3.11 12.75
C THR A 107 7.16 -1.97 13.41
N ASP A 108 8.09 -1.37 12.68
CA ASP A 108 9.05 -0.41 13.17
C ASP A 108 8.58 1.06 13.09
N LEU A 109 7.47 1.34 12.40
CA LEU A 109 6.92 2.68 12.26
C LEU A 109 5.75 2.94 13.20
N THR A 110 5.63 4.19 13.66
CA THR A 110 4.43 4.65 14.38
C THR A 110 3.33 5.00 13.39
N LEU A 111 2.20 4.30 13.47
CA LEU A 111 1.08 4.54 12.55
C LEU A 111 0.34 5.84 12.93
N PRO A 112 0.15 6.77 11.99
CA PRO A 112 -0.76 7.89 12.19
C PRO A 112 -2.21 7.40 12.23
N ARG A 113 -3.09 8.26 12.74
CA ARG A 113 -4.53 8.00 12.70
C ARG A 113 -5.01 8.06 11.26
N ARG A 114 -5.42 6.91 10.70
CA ARG A 114 -5.91 6.77 9.31
C ARG A 114 -6.91 7.86 8.91
N SER A 115 -7.90 8.14 9.76
CA SER A 115 -8.92 9.16 9.50
C SER A 115 -8.33 10.57 9.38
N GLU A 116 -7.34 10.91 10.22
CA GLU A 116 -6.70 12.24 10.17
C GLU A 116 -5.87 12.40 8.88
N VAL A 117 -5.22 11.33 8.42
CA VAL A 117 -4.49 11.31 7.14
C VAL A 117 -5.46 11.50 5.97
N ILE A 118 -6.56 10.74 5.94
CA ILE A 118 -7.61 10.87 4.91
C ILE A 118 -8.17 12.29 4.90
N ASP A 119 -8.52 12.84 6.06
CA ASP A 119 -9.10 14.17 6.17
C ASP A 119 -8.11 15.26 5.74
N TYR A 120 -6.83 15.12 6.09
CA TYR A 120 -5.78 16.02 5.63
C TYR A 120 -5.72 16.04 4.10
N TYR A 121 -5.55 14.88 3.47
CA TYR A 121 -5.44 14.81 2.01
C TYR A 121 -6.69 15.33 1.31
N ARG A 122 -7.89 14.94 1.75
CA ARG A 122 -9.15 15.39 1.14
C ARG A 122 -9.38 16.89 1.26
N ARG A 123 -8.97 17.52 2.38
CA ARG A 123 -9.14 18.96 2.60
C ARG A 123 -8.22 19.79 1.70
N HIS A 124 -7.03 19.26 1.41
CA HIS A 124 -6.00 19.92 0.60
C HIS A 124 -6.02 19.51 -0.89
N ALA A 125 -6.90 18.58 -1.27
CA ALA A 125 -7.04 18.11 -2.64
C ALA A 125 -8.05 18.91 -3.47
N PRO A 126 -7.81 19.06 -4.78
CA PRO A 126 -8.77 19.65 -5.69
C PRO A 126 -9.97 18.71 -5.90
N GLU A 127 -11.11 19.25 -6.28
CA GLU A 127 -12.30 18.44 -6.60
C GLU A 127 -12.11 17.63 -7.88
N SER A 128 -11.38 18.19 -8.84
CA SER A 128 -10.99 17.54 -10.09
C SER A 128 -9.60 18.03 -10.51
N LEU A 129 -8.89 17.21 -11.30
CA LEU A 129 -7.64 17.66 -11.91
C LEU A 129 -7.95 18.62 -13.07
N PRO A 130 -7.17 19.70 -13.23
CA PRO A 130 -7.35 20.60 -14.35
C PRO A 130 -7.05 19.84 -15.64
N SER A 131 -7.99 19.85 -16.58
CA SER A 131 -7.68 19.40 -17.95
C SER A 131 -6.61 20.31 -18.53
N PRO A 132 -5.55 19.75 -19.16
CA PRO A 132 -4.64 20.59 -19.92
C PRO A 132 -5.44 21.33 -20.99
N PRO A 133 -5.08 22.59 -21.31
CA PRO A 133 -5.75 23.32 -22.37
C PRO A 133 -5.63 22.52 -23.65
N LEU A 134 -6.76 22.03 -24.16
CA LEU A 134 -6.81 21.42 -25.47
C LEU A 134 -6.53 22.55 -26.47
N ALA A 135 -5.49 22.38 -27.30
CA ALA A 135 -5.28 23.29 -28.41
C ALA A 135 -6.59 23.33 -29.21
N SER A 136 -7.14 24.52 -29.45
CA SER A 136 -8.28 24.68 -30.35
C SER A 136 -7.76 24.50 -31.78
N GLU A 137 -7.48 23.27 -32.17
CA GLU A 137 -7.13 22.97 -33.54
C GLU A 137 -8.43 22.96 -34.36
N ASN A 138 -8.53 23.90 -35.30
CA ASN A 138 -9.63 23.96 -36.25
C ASN A 138 -9.50 22.80 -37.24
N GLY A 139 -10.19 21.68 -36.98
CA GLY A 139 -10.29 20.55 -37.89
C GLY A 139 -9.98 19.20 -37.25
N PRO A 140 -10.23 18.09 -37.95
CA PRO A 140 -9.85 16.76 -37.48
C PRO A 140 -8.32 16.65 -37.40
N SER A 141 -7.81 16.02 -36.34
CA SER A 141 -6.38 15.66 -36.22
C SER A 141 -5.93 14.90 -37.48
N PRO A 142 -4.77 15.24 -38.07
CA PRO A 142 -4.21 14.47 -39.19
C PRO A 142 -3.75 13.06 -38.77
N VAL A 143 -3.69 12.80 -37.45
CA VAL A 143 -3.33 11.53 -36.84
C VAL A 143 -4.55 10.91 -36.18
N GLU A 144 -4.90 9.69 -36.59
CA GLU A 144 -5.91 8.86 -35.93
C GLU A 144 -5.21 7.90 -34.95
N PHE A 145 -5.55 7.99 -33.67
CA PHE A 145 -5.07 7.03 -32.66
C PHE A 145 -6.00 5.82 -32.61
N LYS A 146 -5.46 4.64 -32.91
CA LYS A 146 -6.18 3.35 -32.81
C LYS A 146 -5.67 2.60 -31.58
N PRO A 147 -6.51 2.36 -30.55
CA PRO A 147 -6.12 1.55 -29.41
C PRO A 147 -5.69 0.16 -29.85
N THR A 148 -4.53 -0.26 -29.38
CA THR A 148 -4.01 -1.62 -29.57
C THR A 148 -3.65 -2.20 -28.20
N HIS A 149 -3.96 -3.49 -28.01
CA HIS A 149 -3.72 -4.19 -26.76
C HIS A 149 -2.54 -5.15 -26.94
N HIS A 150 -1.53 -5.02 -26.09
CA HIS A 150 -0.36 -5.89 -26.07
C HIS A 150 -0.32 -6.65 -24.73
N ALA A 151 -0.14 -7.96 -24.81
CA ALA A 151 0.07 -8.78 -23.61
C ALA A 151 1.52 -8.62 -23.15
N MET A 152 1.71 -8.47 -21.84
CA MET A 152 3.06 -8.52 -21.25
C MET A 152 3.64 -9.94 -21.40
N PRO A 153 4.92 -10.08 -21.75
CA PRO A 153 5.58 -11.38 -21.83
C PRO A 153 5.65 -12.05 -20.46
N ALA A 154 5.73 -13.38 -20.49
CA ALA A 154 5.95 -14.20 -19.31
C ALA A 154 7.25 -13.81 -18.60
N ILE A 155 7.18 -13.67 -17.27
CA ILE A 155 8.33 -13.32 -16.42
C ILE A 155 9.33 -14.49 -16.33
N SER A 156 8.85 -15.71 -16.54
CA SER A 156 9.68 -16.91 -16.55
C SER A 156 9.15 -17.92 -17.57
N PRO A 157 10.02 -18.74 -18.18
CA PRO A 157 9.60 -19.77 -19.12
C PRO A 157 8.51 -20.66 -18.51
N GLY A 158 7.37 -20.77 -19.20
CA GLY A 158 6.25 -21.62 -18.76
C GLY A 158 5.40 -21.05 -17.63
N GLN A 159 5.62 -19.81 -17.18
CA GLN A 159 4.77 -19.13 -16.20
C GLN A 159 4.02 -17.98 -16.89
N PRO A 160 2.70 -18.09 -17.12
CA PRO A 160 1.93 -17.03 -17.75
C PRO A 160 1.85 -15.79 -16.85
N TYR A 161 1.81 -14.62 -17.49
CA TYR A 161 1.59 -13.35 -16.81
C TYR A 161 0.13 -13.28 -16.36
N ASN A 162 -0.12 -13.58 -15.07
CA ASN A 162 -1.48 -13.80 -14.53
C ASN A 162 -2.05 -12.63 -13.71
N ALA A 163 -1.35 -11.50 -13.66
CA ALA A 163 -1.82 -10.29 -12.98
C ALA A 163 -2.15 -9.20 -14.02
N PRO A 164 -2.98 -8.21 -13.70
CA PRO A 164 -2.96 -6.94 -14.43
C PRO A 164 -1.59 -6.26 -14.26
N SER A 165 -1.06 -5.67 -15.33
CA SER A 165 0.21 -4.95 -15.28
C SER A 165 0.12 -3.70 -14.41
N GLY A 166 1.11 -3.48 -13.55
CA GLY A 166 1.27 -2.24 -12.78
C GLY A 166 2.31 -1.34 -13.42
N ILE A 167 2.00 -0.76 -14.59
CA ILE A 167 2.97 0.06 -15.31
C ILE A 167 3.18 1.39 -14.59
N SER A 168 4.38 1.60 -14.07
CA SER A 168 4.77 2.82 -13.34
C SER A 168 5.54 3.80 -14.21
N ASN A 169 6.21 3.31 -15.26
CA ASN A 169 6.96 4.15 -16.19
C ASN A 169 6.94 3.55 -17.59
N VAL A 170 6.82 4.42 -18.59
CA VAL A 170 6.98 4.10 -20.02
C VAL A 170 7.84 5.20 -20.63
N GLN A 171 8.96 4.84 -21.24
CA GLN A 171 9.89 5.81 -21.80
C GLN A 171 10.42 5.36 -23.15
N TRP A 172 10.29 6.23 -24.14
CA TRP A 172 10.87 6.03 -25.47
C TRP A 172 12.30 6.56 -25.51
N TYR A 173 13.22 5.74 -25.98
CA TYR A 173 14.60 6.10 -26.27
C TYR A 173 14.84 6.01 -27.76
N ASP A 174 15.07 7.16 -28.38
CA ASP A 174 15.32 7.26 -29.80
C ASP A 174 16.80 6.98 -30.11
N GLN A 175 17.07 6.05 -31.03
CA GLN A 175 18.40 5.77 -31.55
C GLN A 175 19.09 7.02 -32.10
N ALA A 176 18.36 7.90 -32.77
CA ALA A 176 18.94 9.11 -33.35
C ALA A 176 19.55 10.04 -32.27
N ASN A 177 19.04 9.96 -31.04
CA ASN A 177 19.41 10.82 -29.92
C ASN A 177 20.19 10.08 -28.82
N THR A 178 20.36 8.75 -28.95
CA THR A 178 20.97 7.91 -27.91
C THR A 178 22.07 7.06 -28.53
N HIS A 179 23.31 7.57 -28.49
CA HIS A 179 24.46 6.97 -29.19
C HIS A 179 24.80 5.51 -28.82
N LEU A 180 24.28 5.00 -27.71
CA LEU A 180 24.49 3.62 -27.26
C LEU A 180 23.46 2.63 -27.82
N LEU A 181 22.40 3.12 -28.48
CA LEU A 181 21.33 2.29 -28.99
C LEU A 181 21.55 1.90 -30.45
N ASN A 182 21.38 0.61 -30.74
CA ASN A 182 21.40 0.09 -32.11
C ASN A 182 20.02 0.20 -32.81
N ARG A 183 18.97 0.48 -32.03
CA ARG A 183 17.58 0.70 -32.45
C ARG A 183 16.85 1.52 -31.39
N SER A 184 15.78 2.22 -31.79
CA SER A 184 14.94 2.91 -30.82
C SER A 184 14.14 1.89 -29.99
N THR A 185 14.09 2.12 -28.68
CA THR A 185 13.56 1.17 -27.69
C THR A 185 12.56 1.87 -26.77
N LEU A 186 11.49 1.17 -26.42
CA LEU A 186 10.54 1.50 -25.38
C LEU A 186 10.92 0.74 -24.10
N MET A 187 11.17 1.47 -23.02
CA MET A 187 11.40 0.92 -21.69
C MET A 187 10.09 0.96 -20.90
N LEU A 188 9.67 -0.17 -20.34
CA LEU A 188 8.48 -0.29 -19.49
C LEU A 188 8.86 -0.79 -18.12
N CYS A 189 8.43 -0.11 -17.06
CA CYS A 189 8.59 -0.58 -15.69
C CYS A 189 7.25 -1.09 -15.18
N ASP A 190 7.19 -2.38 -14.83
CA ASP A 190 6.05 -2.99 -14.19
C ASP A 190 6.36 -3.20 -12.70
N MET A 191 5.85 -2.27 -11.89
CA MET A 191 6.07 -2.29 -10.45
C MET A 191 5.26 -3.38 -9.73
N ARG A 192 4.27 -4.01 -10.40
CA ARG A 192 3.51 -5.10 -9.78
C ARG A 192 4.39 -6.31 -9.53
N VAL A 193 5.29 -6.59 -10.46
CA VAL A 193 6.15 -7.77 -10.45
C VAL A 193 7.64 -7.42 -10.36
N GLY A 194 7.97 -6.12 -10.31
CA GLY A 194 9.32 -5.62 -10.09
C GLY A 194 10.25 -5.83 -11.29
N ILE A 195 9.75 -5.68 -12.51
CA ILE A 195 10.54 -5.89 -13.73
C ILE A 195 10.60 -4.64 -14.59
N VAL A 196 11.71 -4.50 -15.31
CA VAL A 196 11.88 -3.55 -16.41
C VAL A 196 11.96 -4.36 -17.69
N GLN A 197 11.17 -3.97 -18.69
CA GLN A 197 11.12 -4.64 -19.99
C GLN A 197 11.53 -3.68 -21.09
N GLU A 198 12.30 -4.21 -22.02
CA GLU A 198 12.62 -3.58 -23.28
C GLU A 198 11.63 -4.05 -24.35
N ALA A 199 11.14 -3.11 -25.15
CA ALA A 199 10.31 -3.41 -26.31
C ALA A 199 10.69 -2.50 -27.48
N HIS A 200 10.41 -2.93 -28.70
CA HIS A 200 10.61 -2.15 -29.91
C HIS A 200 9.47 -2.39 -30.89
N PHE A 201 9.36 -1.52 -31.89
CA PHE A 201 8.33 -1.65 -32.92
C PHE A 201 8.88 -2.35 -34.17
N GLU A 202 8.23 -3.43 -34.59
CA GLU A 202 8.36 -4.03 -35.92
C GLU A 202 7.14 -3.64 -36.75
N GLY A 203 7.24 -2.53 -37.50
CA GLY A 203 6.09 -1.94 -38.16
C GLY A 203 5.06 -1.41 -37.14
N GLN A 204 3.87 -2.00 -37.09
CA GLN A 204 2.81 -1.65 -36.13
C GLN A 204 2.74 -2.59 -34.92
N SER A 205 3.65 -3.58 -34.83
CA SER A 205 3.66 -4.56 -33.74
C SER A 205 4.71 -4.19 -32.70
N LEU A 206 4.31 -4.16 -31.43
CA LEU A 206 5.23 -4.06 -30.30
C LEU A 206 5.81 -5.45 -30.00
N VAL A 207 7.13 -5.55 -30.01
CA VAL A 207 7.89 -6.77 -29.75
C VAL A 207 8.71 -6.56 -28.48
N PHE A 208 8.59 -7.48 -27.53
CA PHE A 208 9.36 -7.47 -26.29
C PHE A 208 10.67 -8.22 -26.45
N ASP A 209 11.74 -7.61 -25.98
CA ASP A 209 13.05 -8.25 -25.91
C ASP A 209 13.11 -9.17 -24.68
N ARG A 210 13.92 -10.23 -24.78
CA ARG A 210 14.11 -11.22 -23.70
C ARG A 210 15.30 -10.90 -22.84
#